data_AF-A0A8X6N9Z4-F1
#
_entry.id   AF-A0A8X6N9Z4-F1
#
_cell.length_a   1.000
_cell.length_b   1.000
_cell.length_c   1.000
_cell.angle_alpha   90.00
_cell.angle_beta   90.00
_cell.angle_gamma   90.00
#
_symmetry.space_group_name_H-M   'P 1'
#
loop_
_entity.id
_entity.type
_entity.pdbx_description
1 polymer ?
#
loop_
_entity_poly.entity_id
_entity_poly.type
_entity_poly.pdbx_seq_one_letter_code
_entity_poly.pdbx_strand_id
1 'polypeptide(L)'
;MLYHEIKDLMTLMKLPMEKWATNSLKLKDVIQTNKEYHKSTTTVLGIDWDTNDDTLGNAFKTSFCVAGDKPLTKRWLLSCIASCCDPIGLFSPFTIIGKILFQDTWILGIKWNELLPTN
;
A
#
# COMPACT_ATOMS: atom_id res chain seq x y z
N MET A 1 15.67 14.18 -22.54
CA MET A 1 14.62 15.17 -22.91
C MET A 1 13.57 15.23 -21.82
N LEU A 2 12.69 14.23 -21.67
CA LEU A 2 11.63 14.22 -20.64
C LEU A 2 12.10 14.43 -19.18
N TYR A 3 13.19 13.78 -18.74
CA TYR A 3 13.71 13.94 -17.37
C TYR A 3 14.03 15.40 -17.03
N HIS A 4 14.66 16.13 -17.95
CA HIS A 4 15.03 17.53 -17.73
C HIS A 4 13.80 18.44 -17.78
N GLU A 5 12.88 18.20 -18.71
CA GLU A 5 11.62 18.97 -18.80
C GLU A 5 10.80 18.91 -17.52
N ILE A 6 10.63 17.69 -16.95
CA ILE A 6 9.89 17.52 -15.70
C ILE A 6 10.64 18.18 -14.54
N LYS A 7 11.97 18.11 -14.51
CA LYS A 7 12.79 18.74 -13.46
C LYS A 7 12.69 20.27 -13.50
N ASP A 8 12.73 20.86 -14.69
CA ASP A 8 12.60 22.30 -14.87
C ASP A 8 11.19 22.78 -14.50
N LEU A 9 10.16 22.02 -14.88
CA LEU A 9 8.77 22.33 -14.51
C LEU A 9 8.56 22.25 -12.99
N MET A 10 9.08 21.20 -12.35
CA MET A 10 8.92 21.00 -10.91
C MET A 10 9.71 22.04 -10.10
N THR A 11 10.87 22.48 -10.59
CA THR A 11 11.61 23.60 -9.98
C THR A 11 10.88 24.93 -10.14
N LEU A 12 10.23 25.19 -11.30
CA LEU A 12 9.34 26.34 -11.50
C LEU A 12 8.20 26.36 -10.47
N MET A 13 7.64 25.18 -10.16
CA MET A 13 6.59 25.01 -9.15
C MET A 13 7.11 25.04 -7.70
N LYS A 14 8.42 25.25 -7.48
CA LYS A 14 9.08 25.16 -6.16
C LYS A 14 8.92 23.81 -5.47
N LEU A 15 8.81 22.74 -6.25
CA LEU A 15 8.70 21.35 -5.79
C LEU A 15 9.89 20.53 -6.32
N PRO A 16 11.13 20.77 -5.83
CA PRO A 16 12.30 20.05 -6.32
C PRO A 16 12.16 18.54 -6.09
N MET A 17 12.44 17.75 -7.11
CA MET A 17 12.42 16.29 -7.03
C MET A 17 13.77 15.77 -6.54
N GLU A 18 13.77 15.06 -5.40
CA GLU A 18 15.00 14.55 -4.77
C GLU A 18 15.03 13.03 -4.58
N LYS A 19 13.86 12.38 -4.60
CA LYS A 19 13.72 10.95 -4.27
C LYS A 19 13.26 10.18 -5.50
N TRP A 20 14.22 9.63 -6.23
CA TRP A 20 13.94 8.89 -7.47
C TRP A 20 13.84 7.39 -7.22
N ALA A 21 12.81 6.77 -7.78
CA ALA A 21 12.60 5.33 -7.84
C ALA A 21 12.06 4.99 -9.24
N THR A 22 12.68 4.03 -9.92
CA THR A 22 12.36 3.69 -11.31
C THR A 22 12.83 2.29 -11.67
N ASN A 23 12.02 1.54 -12.41
CA ASN A 23 12.40 0.25 -13.00
C ASN A 23 13.07 0.41 -14.38
N SER A 24 13.13 1.62 -14.94
CA SER A 24 13.68 1.85 -16.28
C SER A 24 15.20 2.03 -16.24
N LEU A 25 15.94 1.16 -16.93
CA LEU A 25 17.40 1.24 -17.04
C LEU A 25 17.89 2.57 -17.62
N LYS A 26 17.18 3.11 -18.63
CA LYS A 26 17.52 4.41 -19.25
C LYS A 26 17.45 5.55 -18.24
N LEU A 27 16.45 5.54 -17.36
CA LEU A 27 16.32 6.55 -16.31
C LEU A 27 17.32 6.31 -15.18
N LYS A 28 17.61 5.05 -14.82
CA LYS A 28 18.68 4.73 -13.86
C LYS A 28 20.03 5.31 -14.30
N ASP A 29 20.41 5.15 -15.56
CA ASP A 29 21.65 5.74 -16.11
C ASP A 29 21.66 7.26 -16.03
N VAL A 30 20.55 7.93 -16.38
CA VAL A 30 20.44 9.39 -16.31
C VAL A 30 20.56 9.89 -14.87
N ILE A 31 19.89 9.24 -13.91
CA ILE A 31 19.93 9.58 -12.48
C ILE A 31 21.37 9.40 -11.95
N GLN A 32 22.03 8.29 -12.29
CA GLN A 32 23.42 8.03 -11.89
C GLN A 32 24.39 9.05 -12.50
N THR A 33 24.23 9.38 -13.79
CA THR A 33 25.03 10.40 -14.49
C THR A 33 24.92 11.76 -13.80
N ASN A 34 23.72 12.11 -13.32
CA ASN A 34 23.48 13.34 -12.56
C ASN A 34 23.89 13.24 -11.07
N LYS A 35 24.49 12.13 -10.63
CA LYS A 35 24.89 11.84 -9.25
C LYS A 35 23.74 11.93 -8.23
N GLU A 36 22.54 11.59 -8.68
CA GLU A 36 21.35 11.64 -7.84
C GLU A 36 21.08 10.29 -7.15
N TYR A 37 20.42 10.36 -6.00
CA TYR A 37 20.10 9.17 -5.22
C TYR A 37 18.94 8.40 -5.86
N HIS A 38 19.18 7.12 -6.16
CA HIS A 38 18.18 6.18 -6.62
C HIS A 38 17.82 5.20 -5.49
N LYS A 39 16.53 5.09 -5.19
CA LYS A 39 16.01 4.17 -4.18
C LYS A 39 15.54 2.87 -4.83
N SER A 40 16.22 1.77 -4.54
CA SER A 40 15.91 0.44 -5.08
C SER A 40 14.57 -0.09 -4.57
N THR A 41 14.24 0.15 -3.30
CA THR A 41 12.99 -0.28 -2.66
C THR A 41 12.23 0.92 -2.10
N THR A 42 10.97 1.09 -2.50
CA THR A 42 10.14 2.21 -2.06
C THR A 42 8.71 1.76 -1.82
N THR A 43 7.93 2.55 -1.08
CA THR A 43 6.51 2.25 -0.88
C THR A 43 5.69 3.09 -1.85
N VAL A 44 4.86 2.45 -2.65
CA VAL A 44 3.91 3.07 -3.59
C VAL A 44 2.51 2.66 -3.18
N LEU A 45 1.64 3.64 -2.94
CA LEU A 45 0.23 3.39 -2.55
C LEU A 45 0.08 2.51 -1.29
N GLY A 46 1.08 2.52 -0.40
CA GLY A 46 1.11 1.69 0.81
C GLY A 46 1.64 0.27 0.61
N ILE A 47 2.04 -0.08 -0.62
CA ILE A 47 2.60 -1.38 -1.02
C ILE A 47 4.10 -1.20 -1.24
N ASP A 48 4.91 -2.17 -0.84
CA ASP A 48 6.34 -2.11 -1.10
C ASP A 48 6.62 -2.46 -2.57
N TRP A 49 7.45 -1.67 -3.23
CA TRP A 49 7.85 -1.84 -4.62
C TRP A 49 9.37 -1.98 -4.70
N ASP A 50 9.80 -3.10 -5.27
CA ASP A 50 11.18 -3.32 -5.67
C ASP A 50 11.35 -2.90 -7.13
N THR A 51 12.17 -1.87 -7.34
CA THR A 51 12.42 -1.30 -8.67
C THR A 51 13.48 -2.07 -9.47
N ASN A 52 14.15 -3.06 -8.88
CA ASN A 52 15.10 -3.90 -9.60
C ASN A 52 14.38 -5.07 -10.28
N ASP A 53 13.54 -5.77 -9.51
CA ASP A 53 12.79 -6.93 -10.00
C ASP A 53 11.40 -6.56 -10.54
N ASP A 54 11.01 -5.28 -10.43
CA ASP A 54 9.68 -4.77 -10.77
C ASP A 54 8.55 -5.51 -10.05
N THR A 55 8.78 -5.83 -8.78
CA THR A 55 7.84 -6.61 -7.98
C THR A 55 7.16 -5.75 -6.92
N LEU A 56 5.86 -5.96 -6.77
CA LEU A 56 5.08 -5.42 -5.65
C LEU A 56 5.03 -6.47 -4.55
N GLY A 57 5.51 -6.09 -3.36
CA GLY A 57 5.56 -6.92 -2.18
C GLY A 57 4.76 -6.33 -1.03
N ASN A 58 4.47 -7.17 -0.03
CA ASN A 58 3.97 -6.72 1.27
C ASN A 58 2.67 -5.89 1.22
N ALA A 59 1.85 -6.06 0.17
CA ALA A 59 0.58 -5.36 0.01
C ALA A 59 -0.39 -5.63 1.18
N PHE A 60 -0.21 -6.78 1.84
CA PHE A 60 -0.94 -7.16 3.03
C PHE A 60 0.01 -7.15 4.22
N LYS A 61 -0.17 -6.19 5.13
CA LYS A 61 0.47 -6.24 6.45
C LYS A 61 -0.27 -7.25 7.32
N THR A 62 -0.01 -8.54 7.07
CA THR A 62 -0.61 -9.68 7.78
C THR A 62 -0.40 -9.61 9.29
N SER A 63 0.68 -8.95 9.75
CA SER A 63 0.97 -8.72 11.17
C SER A 63 -0.15 -7.99 11.91
N PHE A 64 -0.99 -7.20 11.23
CA PHE A 64 -2.14 -6.53 11.85
C PHE A 64 -3.32 -7.49 12.09
N CYS A 65 -3.43 -8.51 11.25
CA CYS A 65 -4.53 -9.48 11.22
C CYS A 65 -4.21 -10.79 11.95
N VAL A 66 -2.99 -10.94 12.48
CA VAL A 66 -2.67 -12.08 13.36
C VAL A 66 -3.43 -11.88 14.67
N ALA A 67 -4.45 -12.72 14.86
CA ALA A 67 -5.15 -12.90 16.12
C ALA A 67 -4.17 -13.55 17.11
N GLY A 68 -3.30 -12.75 17.72
CA GLY A 68 -2.67 -13.15 18.99
C GLY A 68 -3.73 -13.15 20.11
N ASP A 69 -3.38 -12.61 21.28
CA ASP A 69 -4.32 -12.51 22.41
C ASP A 69 -5.39 -11.41 22.28
N LYS A 70 -5.58 -10.84 21.09
CA LYS A 70 -6.53 -9.73 20.89
C LYS A 70 -7.96 -10.26 20.76
N PRO A 71 -8.95 -9.63 21.40
CA PRO A 71 -10.34 -10.03 21.25
C PRO A 71 -10.80 -9.81 19.81
N LEU A 72 -11.31 -10.87 19.19
CA LEU A 72 -11.90 -10.86 17.86
C LEU A 72 -13.23 -10.10 17.91
N THR A 73 -13.16 -8.78 17.77
CA THR A 73 -14.33 -7.88 17.81
C THR A 73 -14.69 -7.37 16.42
N LYS A 74 -15.92 -6.86 16.26
CA LYS A 74 -16.32 -6.14 15.05
C LYS A 74 -15.36 -5.00 14.68
N ARG A 75 -14.85 -4.27 15.68
CA ARG A 75 -13.84 -3.22 15.48
C ARG A 75 -12.51 -3.77 14.99
N TRP A 76 -12.06 -4.89 15.56
CA TRP A 76 -10.83 -5.56 15.12
C TRP A 76 -10.97 -6.03 13.66
N LEU A 77 -12.09 -6.64 13.30
CA LEU A 77 -12.37 -7.10 11.93
C LEU A 77 -12.31 -5.95 10.92
N LEU A 78 -12.96 -4.81 11.21
CA LEU A 78 -12.89 -3.64 10.34
C LEU A 78 -11.46 -3.14 10.18
N SER A 79 -10.70 -3.09 11.27
CA SER A 79 -9.31 -2.63 11.23
C SER A 79 -8.42 -3.54 10.39
N CYS A 80 -8.69 -4.85 10.38
CA CYS A 80 -8.00 -5.82 9.52
C CYS A 80 -8.37 -5.66 8.05
N ILE A 81 -9.64 -5.37 7.74
CA ILE A 81 -10.07 -5.14 6.36
C ILE A 81 -9.48 -3.82 5.83
N ALA A 82 -9.51 -2.77 6.65
CA ALA A 82 -9.02 -1.45 6.28
C ALA A 82 -7.49 -1.39 6.11
N SER A 83 -6.73 -2.28 6.77
CA SER A 83 -5.29 -2.39 6.54
C SER A 83 -4.95 -2.94 5.15
N CYS A 84 -5.90 -3.65 4.53
CA CYS A 84 -5.79 -4.22 3.19
C CYS A 84 -6.48 -3.31 2.16
N CYS A 85 -6.21 -2.01 2.21
CA CYS A 85 -6.78 -1.06 1.25
C CYS A 85 -6.07 -1.18 -0.10
N ASP A 86 -6.84 -1.38 -1.15
CA ASP A 86 -6.35 -1.59 -2.50
C ASP A 86 -6.86 -0.46 -3.40
N PRO A 87 -6.04 0.59 -3.62
CA PRO A 87 -6.49 1.78 -4.34
C PRO A 87 -6.73 1.55 -5.83
N ILE A 88 -6.20 0.48 -6.44
CA ILE A 88 -6.31 0.22 -7.89
C ILE A 88 -7.19 -1.02 -8.19
N GLY A 89 -7.51 -1.85 -7.21
CA GLY A 89 -8.37 -3.03 -7.40
C GLY A 89 -7.61 -4.35 -7.64
N LEU A 90 -6.29 -4.37 -7.48
CA LEU A 90 -5.42 -5.56 -7.61
C LEU A 90 -5.80 -6.72 -6.68
N PHE A 91 -6.33 -6.42 -5.50
CA PHE A 91 -6.69 -7.33 -4.41
C PHE A 91 -8.19 -7.33 -4.12
N SER A 92 -9.01 -6.83 -5.04
CA SER A 92 -10.47 -6.76 -4.90
C SER A 92 -11.12 -8.09 -4.45
N PRO A 93 -10.76 -9.27 -5.01
CA PRO A 93 -11.34 -10.54 -4.59
C PRO A 93 -11.06 -10.92 -3.12
N PHE A 94 -9.97 -10.41 -2.53
CA PHE A 94 -9.66 -10.64 -1.12
C PHE A 94 -10.36 -9.65 -0.21
N THR A 95 -10.37 -8.37 -0.60
CA THR A 95 -11.01 -7.32 0.20
C THR A 95 -12.53 -7.45 0.25
N ILE A 96 -13.17 -8.00 -0.79
CA ILE A 96 -14.61 -8.21 -0.82
C ILE A 96 -15.08 -9.24 0.21
N ILE A 97 -14.32 -10.32 0.42
CA ILE A 97 -14.62 -11.34 1.45
C ILE A 97 -14.64 -10.71 2.83
N GLY A 98 -13.64 -9.88 3.14
CA GLY A 98 -13.60 -9.12 4.38
C GLY A 98 -14.82 -8.20 4.54
N LYS A 99 -15.21 -7.47 3.48
CA LYS A 99 -16.39 -6.61 3.50
C LYS A 99 -17.68 -7.38 3.73
N ILE A 100 -17.83 -8.58 3.14
CA ILE A 100 -18.97 -9.47 3.37
C ILE A 100 -19.02 -9.87 4.85
N LEU A 101 -17.91 -10.36 5.42
CA LEU A 101 -17.84 -10.71 6.84
C LEU A 101 -18.21 -9.52 7.74
N PHE A 102 -17.72 -8.33 7.41
CA PHE A 102 -18.08 -7.12 8.15
C PHE A 102 -19.57 -6.80 8.02
N GLN A 103 -20.16 -6.95 6.83
CA GLN A 103 -21.60 -6.79 6.60
C GLN A 103 -22.42 -7.78 7.43
N ASP A 104 -21.99 -9.04 7.56
CA ASP A 104 -22.67 -10.04 8.40
C ASP A 104 -22.73 -9.59 9.86
N THR A 105 -21.67 -8.94 10.38
CA THR A 105 -21.70 -8.39 11.74
C THR A 105 -22.72 -7.25 11.93
N TRP A 106 -23.11 -6.56 10.85
CA TRP A 106 -24.18 -5.58 10.91
C TRP A 106 -25.55 -6.24 10.93
N ILE A 107 -25.74 -7.26 10.10
CA ILE A 107 -26.99 -8.04 10.03
C ILE A 107 -27.27 -8.70 11.38
N LEU A 108 -26.24 -9.24 12.05
CA LEU A 108 -26.33 -9.86 13.36
C LEU A 108 -26.47 -8.86 14.53
N GLY A 109 -26.38 -7.55 14.28
CA GLY A 109 -26.49 -6.54 15.33
C GLY A 109 -25.32 -6.48 16.33
N ILE A 110 -24.17 -7.06 15.98
CA ILE A 110 -22.98 -7.12 16.85
C ILE A 110 -22.46 -5.71 17.13
N LYS A 111 -22.18 -5.41 18.40
CA LYS A 111 -21.60 -4.14 18.83
C LYS A 111 -20.10 -4.06 18.54
N TRP A 112 -19.56 -2.85 18.49
CA TRP A 112 -18.15 -2.60 18.12
C TRP A 112 -17.11 -3.40 18.93
N ASN A 113 -17.32 -3.53 20.25
CA ASN A 113 -16.41 -4.23 21.17
C ASN A 113 -16.90 -5.63 21.57
N GLU A 114 -17.97 -6.10 20.94
CA GLU A 114 -18.51 -7.43 21.19
C GLU A 114 -17.72 -8.47 20.38
N LEU A 115 -17.55 -9.65 20.97
CA LEU A 115 -16.83 -10.74 20.32
C LEU A 115 -17.63 -11.25 19.12
N LEU A 116 -16.93 -11.58 18.06
CA LEU A 116 -17.51 -12.26 16.91
C LEU A 116 -17.99 -13.65 17.31
N PRO A 117 -19.13 -14.12 16.78
CA PRO A 117 -19.60 -15.47 17.04
C PRO A 117 -18.57 -16.49 16.52
N THR A 118 -18.20 -17.41 17.39
CA THR A 118 -17.49 -18.63 17.01
C THR A 118 -18.50 -19.61 16.42
N ASN A 119 -18.33 -19.98 15.15
CA ASN A 119 -19.04 -21.11 14.56
C ASN A 119 -18.65 -22.42 15.25
#